data_AF-A0A0N0MY36-F1
#
_entry.id   AF-A0A0N0MY36-F1
#
_cell.length_a   1.000
_cell.length_b   1.000
_cell.length_c   1.000
_cell.angle_alpha   90.00
_cell.angle_beta   90.00
_cell.angle_gamma   90.00
#
_symmetry.space_group_name_H-M   'P 1'
#
loop_
_entity.id
_entity.type
_entity.pdbx_description
1 polymer ?
#
loop_
_entity_poly.entity_id
_entity_poly.type
_entity_poly.pdbx_seq_one_letter_code
_entity_poly.pdbx_strand_id
1 'polypeptide(L)'
;MNGRPAPDTDVLPVFGWNQADRAVYATRRQLAADRLAPGGPVAAWLVWREGEREAALYLRDQAKPKRVMTWPQIEALGKALAARRFCPNCRRDVGYCLPRRYGRCFGCQSDSERNWNVKANPPKKIRGEPVQLGELNGYTVAVTAEDFRGTASFWWHAWSPTGSYAGQSNDPELLALLIARHRYDRP
;
A
#
# COMPACT_ATOMS: atom_id res chain seq x y z
N MET A 1 9.05 -18.36 4.15
CA MET A 1 9.72 -17.90 2.92
C MET A 1 9.31 -18.88 1.84
N ASN A 2 8.28 -18.55 1.05
CA ASN A 2 7.80 -19.46 0.00
C ASN A 2 8.77 -19.29 -1.18
N GLY A 3 9.78 -20.15 -1.23
CA GLY A 3 10.74 -20.22 -2.32
C GLY A 3 10.01 -20.59 -3.62
N ARG A 4 9.58 -19.56 -4.35
CA ARG A 4 9.24 -19.72 -5.75
C ARG A 4 10.52 -20.13 -6.45
N PRO A 5 10.54 -21.22 -7.24
CA PRO A 5 11.73 -21.57 -7.99
C PRO A 5 12.13 -20.36 -8.83
N ALA A 6 13.41 -20.00 -8.76
CA ALA A 6 13.98 -18.99 -9.62
C ALA A 6 13.60 -19.31 -11.08
N PRO A 7 13.39 -18.30 -11.93
CA PRO A 7 13.15 -18.54 -13.33
C PRO A 7 14.28 -19.42 -13.90
N ASP A 8 13.93 -20.39 -14.73
CA ASP A 8 14.88 -21.32 -15.31
C ASP A 8 15.94 -20.53 -16.12
N THR A 9 17.11 -20.35 -15.48
CA THR A 9 18.19 -19.50 -15.97
C THR A 9 19.06 -20.20 -17.00
N ASP A 10 18.90 -21.51 -17.18
CA ASP A 10 19.70 -22.30 -18.12
C ASP A 10 19.29 -22.05 -19.59
N VAL A 11 18.15 -21.39 -19.82
CA VAL A 11 17.59 -21.20 -21.18
C VAL A 11 17.43 -19.73 -21.58
N LEU A 12 17.24 -18.81 -20.61
CA LEU A 12 16.93 -17.41 -20.90
C LEU A 12 17.89 -16.43 -20.19
N PRO A 13 18.31 -15.34 -20.86
CA PRO A 13 19.12 -14.31 -20.24
C PRO A 13 18.48 -13.73 -18.97
N VAL A 14 19.31 -13.46 -17.97
CA VAL A 14 18.92 -12.77 -16.74
C VAL A 14 19.69 -11.46 -16.62
N PHE A 15 18.95 -10.38 -16.42
CA PHE A 15 19.47 -9.04 -16.24
C PHE A 15 19.24 -8.56 -14.81
N GLY A 16 20.23 -7.90 -14.25
CA GLY A 16 20.09 -7.09 -13.05
C GLY A 16 19.34 -5.78 -13.32
N TRP A 17 19.14 -5.01 -12.25
CA TRP A 17 18.51 -3.69 -12.34
C TRP A 17 19.25 -2.79 -13.36
N ASN A 18 18.50 -2.20 -14.29
CA ASN A 18 19.01 -1.36 -15.39
C ASN A 18 20.03 -2.02 -16.34
N GLN A 19 20.18 -3.36 -16.36
CA GLN A 19 21.10 -4.03 -17.28
C GLN A 19 20.46 -4.43 -18.63
N ALA A 20 19.16 -4.65 -18.66
CA ALA A 20 18.46 -4.97 -19.91
C ALA A 20 18.34 -3.73 -20.79
N ASP A 21 18.68 -3.85 -22.08
CA ASP A 21 18.44 -2.78 -23.05
C ASP A 21 16.94 -2.51 -23.17
N ARG A 22 16.53 -1.29 -22.81
CA ARG A 22 15.13 -0.86 -22.82
C ARG A 22 14.56 -0.66 -24.22
N ALA A 23 15.40 -0.54 -25.25
CA ALA A 23 15.00 -0.47 -26.65
C ALA A 23 14.62 -1.86 -27.19
N VAL A 24 15.20 -2.93 -26.63
CA VAL A 24 14.94 -4.32 -27.04
C VAL A 24 13.90 -4.97 -26.13
N TYR A 25 14.07 -4.82 -24.82
CA TYR A 25 13.25 -5.50 -23.81
C TYR A 25 12.28 -4.55 -23.12
N ALA A 26 11.10 -5.07 -22.80
CA ALA A 26 10.11 -4.40 -21.99
C ALA A 26 9.42 -5.39 -21.05
N THR A 27 9.15 -4.94 -19.83
CA THR A 27 8.21 -5.61 -18.93
C THR A 27 6.80 -5.51 -19.49
N ARG A 28 5.91 -6.43 -19.08
CA ARG A 28 4.48 -6.35 -19.41
C ARG A 28 3.84 -5.01 -19.04
N ARG A 29 4.33 -4.36 -17.98
CA ARG A 29 3.85 -3.04 -17.53
C ARG A 29 4.28 -1.92 -18.46
N GLN A 30 5.53 -1.94 -18.92
CA GLN A 30 6.05 -0.96 -19.89
C GLN A 30 5.30 -1.08 -21.22
N LEU A 31 5.12 -2.31 -21.74
CA LEU A 31 4.30 -2.52 -22.95
C LEU A 31 2.87 -1.99 -22.77
N ALA A 32 2.24 -2.25 -21.63
CA ALA A 32 0.87 -1.78 -21.38
C ALA A 32 0.76 -0.25 -21.35
N ALA A 33 1.79 0.46 -20.88
CA ALA A 33 1.87 1.93 -20.92
C ALA A 33 1.88 2.44 -22.37
N ASP A 34 2.56 1.71 -23.25
CA ASP A 34 2.65 1.98 -24.69
C ASP A 34 1.43 1.48 -25.48
N ARG A 35 0.35 1.04 -24.80
CA ARG A 35 -0.83 0.38 -25.40
C ARG A 35 -0.50 -0.87 -26.21
N LEU A 36 0.56 -1.57 -25.82
CA LEU A 36 0.98 -2.85 -26.36
C LEU A 36 0.71 -4.00 -25.39
N ALA A 37 0.76 -5.21 -25.92
CA ALA A 37 0.74 -6.47 -25.19
C ALA A 37 1.89 -7.36 -25.68
N PRO A 38 2.39 -8.29 -24.84
CA PRO A 38 3.33 -9.30 -25.31
C PRO A 38 2.76 -10.06 -26.51
N GLY A 39 3.53 -10.20 -27.59
CA GLY A 39 3.14 -10.98 -28.76
C GLY A 39 3.91 -12.27 -28.97
N GLY A 40 4.83 -12.59 -28.06
CA GLY A 40 5.65 -13.80 -28.05
C GLY A 40 5.91 -14.32 -26.62
N PRO A 41 6.74 -15.36 -26.46
CA PRO A 41 7.09 -15.93 -25.16
C PRO A 41 7.93 -14.96 -24.32
N VAL A 42 8.21 -15.33 -23.08
CA VAL A 42 9.20 -14.62 -22.24
C VAL A 42 10.57 -14.76 -22.90
N ALA A 43 11.27 -13.63 -23.05
CA ALA A 43 12.56 -13.58 -23.75
C ALA A 43 13.75 -13.40 -22.80
N ALA A 44 13.52 -12.87 -21.61
CA ALA A 44 14.54 -12.71 -20.56
C ALA A 44 13.88 -12.47 -19.20
N TRP A 45 14.68 -12.45 -18.15
CA TRP A 45 14.26 -12.10 -16.79
C TRP A 45 15.00 -10.87 -16.27
N LEU A 46 14.29 -10.01 -15.55
CA LEU A 46 14.84 -8.93 -14.75
C LEU A 46 14.79 -9.34 -13.28
N VAL A 47 15.94 -9.39 -12.61
CA VAL A 47 16.04 -9.79 -11.20
C VAL A 47 16.71 -8.67 -10.40
N TRP A 48 16.18 -8.35 -9.23
CA TRP A 48 16.76 -7.33 -8.34
C TRP A 48 16.43 -7.63 -6.87
N ARG A 49 17.06 -6.87 -5.95
CA ARG A 49 17.05 -7.14 -4.51
C ARG A 49 17.47 -8.58 -4.20
N GLU A 50 18.67 -8.95 -4.64
CA GLU A 50 19.28 -10.25 -4.31
C GLU A 50 18.40 -11.45 -4.70
N GLY A 51 17.58 -11.33 -5.75
CA GLY A 51 16.68 -12.40 -6.19
C GLY A 51 15.27 -12.35 -5.60
N GLU A 52 14.98 -11.46 -4.64
CA GLU A 52 13.64 -11.36 -4.04
C GLU A 52 12.58 -10.86 -5.01
N ARG A 53 12.98 -10.15 -6.06
CA ARG A 53 12.07 -9.58 -7.04
C ARG A 53 12.50 -9.91 -8.45
N GLU A 54 11.49 -10.27 -9.24
CA GLU A 54 11.63 -10.68 -10.62
C GLU A 54 10.57 -10.01 -11.50
N ALA A 55 10.89 -9.83 -12.77
CA ALA A 55 9.93 -9.48 -13.80
C ALA A 55 10.31 -10.16 -15.12
N ALA A 56 9.35 -10.79 -15.77
CA ALA A 56 9.53 -11.28 -17.13
C ALA A 56 9.70 -10.10 -18.11
N LEU A 57 10.67 -10.24 -19.00
CA LEU A 57 10.95 -9.34 -20.09
C LEU A 57 10.49 -9.96 -21.41
N TYR A 58 9.93 -9.12 -22.27
CA TYR A 58 9.44 -9.46 -23.59
C TYR A 58 10.15 -8.57 -24.61
N LEU A 59 10.31 -9.08 -25.83
CA LEU A 59 10.86 -8.29 -26.92
C LEU A 59 9.84 -7.26 -27.41
N ARG A 60 10.30 -6.03 -27.64
CA ARG A 60 9.46 -4.92 -28.12
C ARG A 60 9.03 -5.09 -29.57
N ASP A 61 9.89 -5.65 -30.42
CA ASP A 61 9.62 -5.91 -31.84
C ASP A 61 8.46 -6.91 -32.06
N GLN A 62 8.30 -7.86 -31.12
CA GLN A 62 7.21 -8.84 -31.13
C GLN A 62 5.95 -8.32 -30.42
N ALA A 63 5.98 -7.13 -29.84
CA ALA A 63 4.82 -6.60 -29.13
C ALA A 63 3.67 -6.30 -30.10
N LYS A 64 2.45 -6.60 -29.66
CA LYS A 64 1.24 -6.42 -30.48
C LYS A 64 0.36 -5.33 -29.88
N PRO A 65 -0.45 -4.63 -30.69
CA PRO A 65 -1.45 -3.71 -30.17
C PRO A 65 -2.30 -4.39 -29.10
N LYS A 66 -2.47 -3.73 -27.96
CA LYS A 66 -3.30 -4.25 -26.88
C LYS A 66 -4.75 -4.32 -27.39
N ARG A 67 -5.38 -5.49 -27.20
CA ARG A 67 -6.78 -5.69 -27.58
C ARG A 67 -7.66 -4.62 -26.93
N VAL A 68 -8.44 -3.92 -27.77
CA VAL A 68 -9.49 -3.00 -27.32
C VAL A 68 -10.77 -3.81 -27.06
N MET A 69 -11.43 -3.53 -25.94
CA MET A 69 -12.71 -4.15 -25.63
C MET A 69 -13.79 -3.61 -26.58
N THR A 70 -14.67 -4.48 -27.04
CA THR A 70 -15.86 -4.06 -27.80
C THR A 70 -16.91 -3.45 -26.87
N TRP A 71 -17.85 -2.66 -27.41
CA TRP A 71 -18.94 -2.07 -26.63
C TRP A 71 -19.72 -3.10 -25.79
N PRO A 72 -20.14 -4.27 -26.34
CA PRO A 72 -20.81 -5.31 -25.55
C PRO A 72 -19.95 -5.85 -24.40
N GLN A 73 -18.62 -5.94 -24.59
CA GLN A 73 -17.71 -6.39 -23.53
C GLN A 73 -17.59 -5.36 -22.41
N ILE A 74 -17.54 -4.07 -22.75
CA ILE A 74 -17.54 -2.97 -21.78
C ILE A 74 -18.83 -2.99 -20.97
N GLU A 75 -19.98 -3.15 -21.63
CA GLU A 75 -21.27 -3.23 -20.97
C GLU A 75 -21.37 -4.45 -20.04
N ALA A 76 -20.95 -5.63 -20.51
CA ALA A 76 -20.92 -6.85 -19.71
C ALA A 76 -20.02 -6.71 -18.48
N LEU A 77 -18.84 -6.08 -18.64
CA LEU A 77 -17.94 -5.78 -17.52
C LEU A 77 -18.58 -4.80 -16.54
N GLY A 78 -19.27 -3.76 -17.03
CA GLY A 78 -20.03 -2.81 -16.22
C GLY A 78 -21.09 -3.50 -15.36
N LYS A 79 -21.90 -4.39 -15.97
CA LYS A 79 -22.90 -5.21 -15.25
C LYS A 79 -22.25 -6.11 -14.20
N ALA A 80 -21.14 -6.77 -14.54
CA ALA A 80 -20.42 -7.62 -13.60
C ALA A 80 -19.83 -6.83 -12.41
N LEU A 81 -19.26 -5.65 -12.66
CA LEU A 81 -18.74 -4.77 -11.60
C LEU A 81 -19.87 -4.22 -10.72
N ALA A 82 -21.02 -3.86 -11.29
CA ALA A 82 -22.20 -3.43 -10.55
C ALA A 82 -22.72 -4.54 -9.61
N ALA A 83 -22.84 -5.77 -10.12
CA ALA A 83 -23.25 -6.92 -9.31
C ALA A 83 -22.29 -7.16 -8.13
N ARG A 84 -20.99 -6.98 -8.35
CA ARG A 84 -19.96 -7.13 -7.30
C ARG A 84 -19.96 -6.02 -6.25
N ARG A 85 -20.77 -4.97 -6.41
CA ARG A 85 -20.96 -3.90 -5.41
C ARG A 85 -22.21 -4.09 -4.55
N PHE A 86 -23.11 -4.99 -4.93
CA PHE A 86 -24.32 -5.26 -4.17
C PHE A 86 -24.04 -6.22 -3.00
N CYS A 87 -24.18 -5.71 -1.78
CA CYS A 87 -24.03 -6.52 -0.57
C CYS A 87 -25.19 -7.51 -0.44
N PRO A 88 -24.95 -8.82 -0.32
CA PRO A 88 -26.02 -9.80 -0.15
C PRO A 88 -26.76 -9.63 1.20
N ASN A 89 -26.08 -9.10 2.23
CA ASN A 89 -26.67 -8.95 3.57
C ASN A 89 -27.62 -7.76 3.67
N CYS A 90 -27.18 -6.58 3.24
CA CYS A 90 -27.99 -5.35 3.33
C CYS A 90 -28.70 -4.97 2.03
N ARG A 91 -28.45 -5.70 0.94
CA ARG A 91 -29.07 -5.53 -0.39
C ARG A 91 -28.90 -4.14 -1.01
N ARG A 92 -27.82 -3.45 -0.66
CA ARG A 92 -27.48 -2.12 -1.20
C ARG A 92 -26.22 -2.19 -2.06
N ASP A 93 -26.15 -1.34 -3.06
CA ASP A 93 -24.90 -0.97 -3.72
C ASP A 93 -24.06 -0.15 -2.73
N VAL A 94 -22.88 -0.64 -2.37
CA VAL A 94 -21.99 0.02 -1.40
C VAL A 94 -20.91 0.88 -2.03
N GLY A 95 -20.92 1.07 -3.35
CA GLY A 95 -19.98 1.95 -4.05
C GLY A 95 -18.60 1.34 -4.33
N TYR A 96 -18.30 0.15 -3.80
CA TYR A 96 -17.04 -0.56 -4.01
C TYR A 96 -17.26 -2.07 -4.23
N CYS A 97 -16.32 -2.73 -4.93
CA CYS A 97 -16.36 -4.18 -5.10
C CYS A 97 -16.19 -4.88 -3.75
N LEU A 98 -17.11 -5.79 -3.42
CA LEU A 98 -17.07 -6.52 -2.16
C LEU A 98 -15.77 -7.34 -2.02
N PRO A 99 -15.15 -7.32 -0.83
CA PRO A 99 -13.98 -8.17 -0.57
C PRO A 99 -14.33 -9.65 -0.67
N ARG A 100 -13.61 -10.40 -1.50
CA ARG A 100 -13.82 -11.84 -1.70
C ARG A 100 -13.73 -12.65 -0.40
N ARG A 101 -12.86 -12.24 0.53
CA ARG A 101 -12.69 -12.91 1.84
C ARG A 101 -13.97 -12.96 2.66
N TYR A 102 -14.76 -11.89 2.64
CA TYR A 102 -15.93 -11.73 3.51
C TYR A 102 -17.25 -11.92 2.77
N GLY A 103 -17.26 -11.74 1.44
CA GLY A 103 -18.46 -11.85 0.61
C GLY A 103 -19.53 -10.77 0.89
N ARG A 104 -19.23 -9.77 1.72
CA ARG A 104 -20.16 -8.71 2.17
C ARG A 104 -19.44 -7.39 2.42
N CYS A 105 -20.20 -6.32 2.59
CA CYS A 105 -19.66 -4.98 2.78
C CYS A 105 -19.07 -4.80 4.20
N PHE A 106 -18.18 -3.81 4.38
CA PHE A 106 -17.58 -3.46 5.67
C PHE A 106 -18.62 -3.11 6.75
N GLY A 107 -19.75 -2.51 6.36
CA GLY A 107 -20.86 -2.21 7.28
C GLY A 107 -21.53 -3.46 7.85
N CYS A 108 -21.52 -4.57 7.10
CA CYS A 108 -22.08 -5.87 7.51
C CYS A 108 -21.04 -6.84 8.11
N GLN A 109 -19.79 -6.42 8.28
CA GLN A 109 -18.82 -7.21 9.03
C GLN A 109 -19.18 -7.23 10.51
N SER A 110 -18.84 -8.32 11.20
CA SER A 110 -18.91 -8.36 12.66
C SER A 110 -17.81 -7.48 13.26
N ASP A 111 -17.96 -7.14 14.54
CA ASP A 111 -16.91 -6.41 15.25
C ASP A 111 -15.61 -7.22 15.32
N SER A 112 -15.70 -8.54 15.45
CA SER A 112 -14.53 -9.44 15.43
C SER A 112 -13.80 -9.47 14.07
N GLU A 113 -14.49 -9.24 12.96
CA GLU A 113 -13.90 -9.17 11.61
C GLU A 113 -13.33 -7.79 11.30
N ARG A 114 -14.00 -6.72 11.75
CA ARG A 114 -13.49 -5.35 11.68
C ARG A 114 -12.22 -5.20 12.52
N ASN A 115 -12.13 -5.93 13.63
CA ASN A 115 -10.95 -5.98 14.51
C ASN A 115 -9.82 -6.90 14.01
N TRP A 116 -9.55 -6.89 12.69
CA TRP A 116 -8.41 -7.59 12.07
C TRP A 116 -7.06 -7.33 12.78
N ASN A 117 -6.92 -6.22 13.52
CA ASN A 117 -5.67 -5.85 14.17
C ASN A 117 -5.50 -6.23 15.64
N VAL A 118 -6.49 -6.73 16.40
CA VAL A 118 -6.27 -6.88 17.85
C VAL A 118 -5.28 -8.01 18.19
N LYS A 119 -5.21 -9.07 17.38
CA LYS A 119 -4.24 -10.17 17.56
C LYS A 119 -2.92 -9.96 16.82
N ALA A 120 -2.94 -9.29 15.67
CA ALA A 120 -1.75 -9.10 14.82
C ALA A 120 -0.98 -7.80 15.13
N ASN A 121 -1.67 -6.79 15.67
CA ASN A 121 -1.10 -5.53 16.13
C ASN A 121 -1.84 -5.13 17.42
N PRO A 122 -1.54 -5.82 18.54
CA PRO A 122 -2.26 -5.57 19.79
C PRO A 122 -2.27 -4.07 20.10
N PRO A 123 -3.37 -3.54 20.67
CA PRO A 123 -3.41 -2.16 21.08
C PRO A 123 -2.16 -1.89 21.91
N LYS A 124 -1.39 -0.89 21.49
CA LYS A 124 -0.12 -0.60 22.11
C LYS A 124 -0.37 -0.34 23.59
N LYS A 125 0.44 -0.94 24.46
CA LYS A 125 0.29 -0.77 25.90
C LYS A 125 0.80 0.63 26.24
N ILE A 126 -0.14 1.56 26.36
CA ILE A 126 0.15 2.92 26.85
C ILE A 126 0.58 2.78 28.31
N ARG A 127 1.71 3.39 28.65
CA ARG A 127 2.19 3.51 30.02
C ARG A 127 1.53 4.73 30.65
N GLY A 128 0.57 4.50 31.54
CA GLY A 128 -0.15 5.58 32.23
C GLY A 128 -1.14 6.33 31.34
N GLU A 129 -1.64 7.44 31.86
CA GLU A 129 -2.54 8.33 31.12
C GLU A 129 -1.74 9.31 30.24
N PRO A 130 -2.29 9.73 29.08
CA PRO A 130 -1.71 10.83 28.30
C PRO A 130 -1.47 12.06 29.17
N VAL A 131 -0.24 12.57 29.17
CA VAL A 131 0.11 13.78 29.93
C VAL A 131 -0.08 14.99 29.04
N GLN A 132 -1.07 15.82 29.36
CA GLN A 132 -1.24 17.11 28.69
C GLN A 132 -0.10 18.05 29.11
N LEU A 133 0.67 18.53 28.13
CA LEU A 133 1.81 19.41 28.36
C LEU A 133 1.42 20.89 28.33
N GLY A 134 0.34 21.24 27.63
CA GLY A 134 -0.17 22.60 27.54
C GLY A 134 -0.73 22.95 26.17
N GLU A 135 -0.85 24.25 25.89
CA GLU A 135 -1.22 24.77 24.57
C GLU A 135 -0.01 25.36 23.85
N LEU A 136 0.07 25.11 22.55
CA LEU A 136 1.07 25.67 21.65
C LEU A 136 0.40 26.13 20.36
N ASN A 137 0.45 27.43 20.09
CA ASN A 137 -0.11 28.05 18.88
C ASN A 137 -1.59 27.68 18.63
N GLY A 138 -2.39 27.58 19.69
CA GLY A 138 -3.81 27.20 19.63
C GLY A 138 -4.06 25.69 19.51
N TYR A 139 -3.01 24.86 19.61
CA TYR A 139 -3.13 23.40 19.68
C TYR A 139 -2.87 22.93 21.12
N THR A 140 -3.77 22.13 21.66
CA THR A 140 -3.49 21.37 22.88
C THR A 140 -2.50 20.25 22.55
N VAL A 141 -1.42 20.15 23.32
CA VAL A 141 -0.37 19.16 23.14
C VAL A 141 -0.38 18.18 24.31
N ALA A 142 -0.36 16.88 24.00
CA ALA A 142 -0.21 15.82 24.97
C ALA A 142 0.84 14.81 24.51
N VAL A 143 1.47 14.14 25.48
CA VAL A 143 2.43 13.07 25.23
C VAL A 143 1.92 11.77 25.84
N THR A 144 2.09 10.69 25.09
CA THR A 144 1.83 9.32 25.55
C THR A 144 3.12 8.53 25.47
N ALA A 145 3.46 7.82 26.53
CA ALA A 145 4.50 6.80 26.51
C ALA A 145 3.87 5.44 26.23
N GLU A 146 4.52 4.60 25.44
CA GLU A 146 4.06 3.24 25.12
C GLU A 146 5.22 2.25 25.20
N ASP A 147 4.89 0.99 25.52
CA ASP A 147 5.81 -0.12 25.33
C ASP A 147 5.74 -0.61 23.88
N PHE A 148 6.80 -0.38 23.12
CA PHE A 148 6.94 -0.86 21.75
C PHE A 148 8.14 -1.80 21.62
N ARG A 149 7.88 -3.09 21.34
CA ARG A 149 8.90 -4.15 21.21
C ARG A 149 9.89 -4.24 22.39
N GLY A 150 9.41 -3.96 23.61
CA GLY A 150 10.23 -4.00 24.83
C GLY A 150 11.01 -2.72 25.13
N THR A 151 10.82 -1.66 24.34
CA THR A 151 11.43 -0.35 24.55
C THR A 151 10.35 0.72 24.74
N ALA A 152 10.59 1.69 25.62
CA ALA A 152 9.71 2.84 25.76
C ALA A 152 9.79 3.70 24.49
N SER A 153 8.65 4.01 23.90
CA SER A 153 8.52 4.96 22.80
C SER A 153 7.57 6.08 23.21
N PHE A 154 7.86 7.30 22.76
CA PHE A 154 7.04 8.46 23.08
C PHE A 154 6.35 8.99 21.83
N TRP A 155 5.07 9.26 21.98
CA TRP A 155 4.24 9.88 20.97
C TRP A 155 3.77 11.22 21.48
N TRP A 156 3.79 12.21 20.62
CA TRP A 156 3.15 13.48 20.88
C TRP A 156 1.94 13.60 19.97
N HIS A 157 0.90 14.22 20.51
CA HIS A 157 -0.34 14.54 19.81
C HIS A 157 -0.59 16.03 20.03
N ALA A 158 -0.89 16.75 18.95
CA ALA A 158 -1.30 18.14 19.00
C ALA A 158 -2.64 18.28 18.28
N TRP A 159 -3.66 18.88 18.92
CA TRP A 159 -4.97 19.04 18.30
C TRP A 159 -5.58 20.43 18.56
N SER A 160 -6.33 20.91 17.58
CA SER A 160 -7.13 22.14 17.65
C SER A 160 -8.40 21.95 16.80
N PRO A 161 -9.38 22.87 16.85
CA PRO A 161 -10.52 22.85 15.94
C PRO A 161 -10.13 22.89 14.44
N THR A 162 -8.91 23.34 14.13
CA THR A 162 -8.42 23.51 12.74
C THR A 162 -7.61 22.32 12.23
N GLY A 163 -7.30 21.33 13.08
CA GLY A 163 -6.58 20.13 12.66
C GLY A 163 -5.90 19.38 13.80
N SER A 164 -5.24 18.27 13.45
CA SER A 164 -4.50 17.43 14.38
C SER A 164 -3.19 16.93 13.77
N TYR A 165 -2.14 16.87 14.59
CA TYR A 165 -0.83 16.33 14.26
C TYR A 165 -0.44 15.26 15.28
N ALA A 166 0.29 14.25 14.83
CA ALA A 166 0.88 13.25 15.70
C ALA A 166 2.26 12.85 15.14
N GLY A 167 3.19 12.53 16.04
CA GLY A 167 4.50 12.04 15.66
C GLY A 167 5.12 11.17 16.74
N GLN A 168 6.13 10.42 16.34
CA GLN A 168 6.89 9.53 17.21
C GLN A 168 8.30 10.10 17.37
N SER A 169 8.76 10.22 18.61
CA SER A 169 10.17 10.48 18.90
C SER A 169 10.63 9.56 20.02
N ASN A 170 11.79 8.94 19.84
CA ASN A 170 12.44 8.20 20.91
C ASN A 170 13.43 9.10 21.70
N ASP A 171 13.55 10.37 21.31
CA ASP A 171 14.35 11.40 21.97
C ASP A 171 13.43 12.53 22.46
N PRO A 172 13.29 12.75 23.77
CA PRO A 172 12.42 13.77 24.34
C PRO A 172 12.93 15.20 24.10
N GLU A 173 14.23 15.42 23.94
CA GLU A 173 14.77 16.74 23.58
C GLU A 173 14.52 17.03 22.10
N LEU A 174 14.67 16.02 21.24
CA LEU A 174 14.30 16.12 19.82
C LEU A 174 12.80 16.39 19.65
N LEU A 175 11.97 15.84 20.54
CA LEU A 175 10.53 16.11 20.56
C LEU A 175 10.24 17.59 20.88
N ALA A 176 10.86 18.11 21.94
CA ALA A 176 10.77 19.52 22.31
C ALA A 176 11.32 20.43 21.20
N LEU A 177 12.42 20.06 20.56
CA LEU A 177 13.04 20.76 19.44
C LEU A 177 12.21 20.69 18.15
N LEU A 178 11.57 19.57 17.82
CA LEU A 178 10.69 19.46 16.64
C LEU A 178 9.41 20.27 16.83
N ILE A 179 8.84 20.23 18.04
CA ILE A 179 7.73 21.09 18.45
C ILE A 179 8.15 22.58 18.38
N ALA A 180 9.35 22.92 18.80
CA ALA A 180 9.90 24.28 18.75
C ALA A 180 10.36 24.72 17.35
N ARG A 181 10.78 23.81 16.46
CA ARG A 181 11.26 24.10 15.10
C ARG A 181 10.13 24.20 14.09
N HIS A 182 9.03 23.46 14.31
CA HIS A 182 7.78 23.70 13.58
C HIS A 182 7.16 25.08 13.89
N ARG A 183 7.69 25.77 14.91
CA ARG A 183 7.39 27.17 15.26
C ARG A 183 8.05 28.20 14.32
N TYR A 184 9.00 27.79 13.46
CA TYR A 184 9.79 28.70 12.62
C TYR A 184 9.68 28.49 11.11
N ASP A 185 9.18 27.34 10.63
CA ASP A 185 9.00 27.08 9.19
C ASP A 185 7.53 27.21 8.77
N ARG A 186 7.03 28.46 8.73
CA ARG A 186 6.08 28.94 7.71
C ARG A 186 6.34 30.43 7.44
N PRO A 187 6.20 30.88 6.18
CA PRO A 187 6.45 32.27 5.77
C PRO A 187 5.57 33.29 6.51
#